data_AF-A0A7S2H4L3-F1
#
_entry.id   AF-A0A7S2H4L3-F1
#
_cell.length_a   1.000
_cell.length_b   1.000
_cell.length_c   1.000
_cell.angle_alpha   90.00
_cell.angle_beta   90.00
_cell.angle_gamma   90.00
#
_symmetry.space_group_name_H-M   'P 1'
#
loop_
_entity.id
_entity.type
_entity.pdbx_description
1 polymer ?
#
loop_
_entity_poly.entity_id
_entity_poly.type
_entity_poly.pdbx_seq_one_letter_code
_entity_poly.pdbx_strand_id
1 'polypeptide(L)'
;DEAFSDYYTPERDPFTDPKGHKLLGVGYIYLDSLSYLLGIHEHPTIVNFQGQVVGQLEIEISAVLVGEQDEIAAYFSVEEDKMEKHLGEELAINFEVRQATSLPEHLCSEAFVSFSFFVGEIPLVTPRYHTSSTNPRWMQTISVTQLINSDFVRYCSESALELEVWATPEKKPAFDPNASSIASISAQGGSLEGFTLVGERIEDDAGSVEQDDLTLDLPEEQKEKEISFWKRRVGALEEELEKKEVDYEALQSLAKGAIRRLCPEAKVETGVDHVKQALDLSAKRLHELETETQRFRETELEGAAADAQEASAQEASARAKKAGSEKSSAACVLS
;
A
#
# COMPACT_ATOMS: atom_id res chain seq x y z
N ASP A 1 -38.87 -33.99 8.48
CA ASP A 1 -38.23 -33.19 7.43
C ASP A 1 -37.20 -32.18 7.94
N GLU A 2 -36.38 -32.52 8.94
CA GLU A 2 -35.32 -31.62 9.46
C GLU A 2 -33.89 -32.07 9.12
N ALA A 3 -33.72 -33.28 8.54
CA ALA A 3 -32.40 -33.88 8.32
C ALA A 3 -31.68 -33.43 7.03
N PHE A 4 -32.32 -32.63 6.17
CA PHE A 4 -31.72 -32.16 4.90
C PHE A 4 -31.08 -30.76 5.00
N SER A 5 -31.31 -30.03 6.09
CA SER A 5 -30.81 -28.65 6.27
C SER A 5 -29.32 -28.59 6.64
N ASP A 6 -28.78 -29.61 7.32
CA ASP A 6 -27.40 -29.60 7.84
C ASP A 6 -26.33 -29.94 6.79
N TYR A 7 -26.72 -30.35 5.58
CA TYR A 7 -25.79 -30.68 4.50
C TYR A 7 -25.51 -29.52 3.54
N TYR A 8 -26.31 -28.46 3.59
CA TYR A 8 -26.12 -27.24 2.80
C TYR A 8 -25.58 -26.11 3.68
N THR A 9 -24.32 -26.25 4.10
CA THR A 9 -23.58 -25.09 4.60
C THR A 9 -22.96 -24.35 3.41
N PRO A 10 -22.87 -23.01 3.40
CA PRO A 10 -22.24 -22.25 2.32
C PRO A 10 -20.80 -22.73 2.04
N GLU A 11 -20.11 -23.26 3.05
CA GLU A 11 -18.76 -23.82 2.90
C GLU A 11 -18.71 -25.18 2.18
N ARG A 12 -19.84 -25.87 2.01
CA ARG A 12 -19.96 -27.19 1.33
C ARG A 12 -20.72 -27.13 0.02
N ASP A 13 -21.22 -25.95 -0.35
CA ASP A 13 -21.96 -25.76 -1.59
C ASP A 13 -20.98 -25.55 -2.77
N PRO A 14 -20.96 -26.47 -3.76
CA PRO A 14 -20.09 -26.35 -4.94
C PRO A 14 -20.45 -25.15 -5.84
N PHE A 15 -21.56 -24.45 -5.57
CA PHE A 15 -21.99 -23.24 -6.28
C PHE A 15 -21.81 -21.95 -5.45
N THR A 16 -21.30 -22.03 -4.22
CA THR A 16 -21.00 -20.85 -3.42
C THR A 16 -19.64 -20.28 -3.83
N ASP A 17 -19.63 -19.00 -4.21
CA ASP A 17 -18.41 -18.26 -4.54
C ASP A 17 -17.54 -18.16 -3.27
N PRO A 18 -16.26 -18.61 -3.28
CA PRO A 18 -15.40 -18.50 -2.12
C PRO A 18 -15.29 -17.02 -1.69
N LYS A 19 -15.28 -16.79 -0.37
CA LYS A 19 -15.12 -15.46 0.27
C LYS A 19 -13.70 -14.91 0.06
N GLY A 20 -13.35 -14.62 -1.18
CA GLY A 20 -12.04 -14.11 -1.59
C GLY A 20 -12.16 -12.80 -2.37
N HIS A 21 -11.00 -12.18 -2.57
CA HIS A 21 -10.87 -11.01 -3.42
C HIS A 21 -11.18 -11.38 -4.87
N LYS A 22 -11.92 -10.52 -5.53
CA LYS A 22 -12.32 -10.66 -6.92
C LYS A 22 -11.62 -9.61 -7.77
N LEU A 23 -11.22 -10.02 -8.96
CA LEU A 23 -10.70 -9.11 -9.98
C LEU A 23 -11.83 -8.17 -10.43
N LEU A 24 -11.69 -6.88 -10.15
CA LEU A 24 -12.61 -5.85 -10.62
C LEU A 24 -12.36 -5.55 -12.09
N GLY A 25 -11.10 -5.44 -12.45
CA GLY A 25 -10.66 -5.19 -13.81
C GLY A 25 -9.17 -4.97 -13.91
N VAL A 26 -8.75 -4.72 -15.13
CA VAL A 26 -7.34 -4.59 -15.52
C VAL A 26 -7.13 -3.27 -16.24
N GLY A 27 -6.01 -2.62 -15.97
CA GLY A 27 -5.50 -1.46 -16.71
C GLY A 27 -4.15 -1.79 -17.35
N TYR A 28 -3.81 -1.10 -18.44
CA TYR A 28 -2.55 -1.29 -19.15
C TYR A 28 -1.79 0.02 -19.28
N ILE A 29 -0.48 -0.03 -19.09
CA ILE A 29 0.45 1.10 -19.29
C ILE A 29 1.58 0.67 -20.21
N TYR A 30 1.86 1.45 -21.24
CA TYR A 30 2.99 1.17 -22.13
C TYR A 30 4.31 1.62 -21.50
N LEU A 31 5.31 0.75 -21.52
CA LEU A 31 6.59 1.00 -20.86
C LEU A 31 7.62 1.69 -21.77
N ASP A 32 7.25 2.03 -23.01
CA ASP A 32 8.18 2.51 -24.05
C ASP A 32 8.97 3.75 -23.59
N SER A 33 8.31 4.66 -22.87
CA SER A 33 8.96 5.85 -22.27
C SER A 33 10.10 5.50 -21.30
N LEU A 34 10.01 4.38 -20.56
CA LEU A 34 11.09 3.95 -19.68
C LEU A 34 12.34 3.56 -20.47
N SER A 35 12.21 3.10 -21.72
CA SER A 35 13.38 2.76 -22.57
C SER A 35 14.27 3.98 -22.87
N TYR A 36 13.71 5.18 -22.72
CA TYR A 36 14.40 6.47 -22.81
C TYR A 36 14.68 7.08 -21.43
N LEU A 37 14.58 6.28 -20.37
CA LEU A 37 14.71 6.70 -18.97
C LEU A 37 13.76 7.86 -18.58
N LEU A 38 12.63 7.99 -19.29
CA LEU A 38 11.62 9.00 -19.01
C LEU A 38 10.61 8.47 -17.99
N GLY A 39 10.30 9.27 -16.98
CA GLY A 39 9.23 8.97 -16.03
C GLY A 39 7.87 8.91 -16.73
N ILE A 40 7.02 8.00 -16.28
CA ILE A 40 5.66 7.79 -16.78
C ILE A 40 4.69 8.29 -15.72
N HIS A 41 3.76 9.16 -16.11
CA HIS A 41 2.65 9.58 -15.24
C HIS A 41 1.35 9.39 -16.02
N GLU A 42 0.65 8.29 -15.76
CA GLU A 42 -0.50 7.87 -16.54
C GLU A 42 -1.71 7.56 -15.67
N HIS A 43 -2.89 7.62 -16.31
CA HIS A 43 -4.17 7.36 -15.67
C HIS A 43 -4.92 6.24 -16.41
N PRO A 44 -4.42 4.99 -16.38
CA PRO A 44 -5.06 3.88 -17.09
C PRO A 44 -6.49 3.65 -16.61
N THR A 45 -7.40 3.47 -17.57
CA THR A 45 -8.77 3.05 -17.27
C THR A 45 -8.81 1.58 -16.90
N ILE A 46 -9.56 1.24 -15.86
CA ILE A 46 -9.74 -0.12 -15.38
C ILE A 46 -10.93 -0.72 -16.13
N VAL A 47 -10.71 -1.83 -16.82
CA VAL A 47 -11.72 -2.49 -17.65
C VAL A 47 -12.05 -3.86 -17.06
N ASN A 48 -13.33 -4.16 -16.88
CA ASN A 48 -13.77 -5.47 -16.39
C ASN A 48 -13.72 -6.54 -17.49
N PHE A 49 -13.95 -7.80 -17.10
CA PHE A 49 -14.02 -8.94 -18.03
C PHE A 49 -15.14 -8.83 -19.09
N GLN A 50 -16.10 -7.92 -18.91
CA GLN A 50 -17.18 -7.64 -19.86
C GLN A 50 -16.81 -6.52 -20.84
N GLY A 51 -15.61 -5.94 -20.74
CA GLY A 51 -15.17 -4.81 -21.56
C GLY A 51 -15.75 -3.46 -21.12
N GLN A 52 -16.36 -3.37 -19.94
CA GLN A 52 -16.89 -2.12 -19.40
C GLN A 52 -15.82 -1.43 -18.54
N VAL A 53 -15.73 -0.11 -18.68
CA VAL A 53 -14.88 0.72 -17.82
C VAL A 53 -15.51 0.77 -16.43
N VAL A 54 -14.77 0.30 -15.42
CA VAL A 54 -15.19 0.28 -14.02
C VAL A 54 -14.50 1.33 -13.17
N GLY A 55 -13.46 1.99 -13.69
CA GLY A 55 -12.81 3.08 -12.99
C GLY A 55 -11.54 3.56 -13.69
N GLN A 56 -10.73 4.35 -12.98
CA GLN A 56 -9.44 4.83 -13.45
C GLN A 56 -8.42 4.75 -12.32
N LEU A 57 -7.22 4.27 -12.62
CA LEU A 57 -6.10 4.20 -11.68
C LEU A 57 -5.11 5.31 -12.00
N GLU A 58 -4.54 5.95 -10.99
CA GLU A 58 -3.45 6.92 -11.10
C GLU A 58 -2.15 6.29 -10.59
N ILE A 59 -1.13 6.29 -11.44
CA ILE A 59 0.17 5.70 -11.14
C ILE A 59 1.29 6.50 -11.82
N GLU A 60 2.38 6.63 -11.09
CA GLU A 60 3.61 7.24 -11.57
C GLU A 60 4.75 6.20 -11.52
N ILE A 61 5.56 6.14 -12.57
CA ILE A 61 6.70 5.23 -12.67
C ILE A 61 7.94 6.06 -12.94
N SER A 62 8.93 5.98 -12.05
CA SER A 62 10.23 6.63 -12.23
C SER A 62 11.35 5.60 -12.28
N ALA A 63 12.40 5.89 -13.02
CA ALA A 63 13.58 5.03 -13.15
C ALA A 63 14.84 5.84 -12.86
N VAL A 64 15.74 5.28 -12.05
CA VAL A 64 16.97 5.93 -11.59
C VAL A 64 18.12 4.91 -11.66
N LEU A 65 19.25 5.29 -12.26
CA LEU A 65 20.43 4.44 -12.32
C LEU A 65 21.10 4.34 -10.94
N VAL A 66 21.40 3.12 -10.50
CA VAL A 66 22.03 2.85 -9.21
C VAL A 66 23.52 3.19 -9.30
N GLY A 67 23.91 4.34 -8.75
CA GLY A 67 25.31 4.80 -8.74
C GLY A 67 25.49 6.29 -8.97
N GLU A 68 24.47 6.97 -9.52
CA GLU A 68 24.38 8.43 -9.44
C GLU A 68 23.94 8.81 -8.01
N GLN A 69 24.92 9.25 -7.21
CA GLN A 69 24.71 9.62 -5.82
C GLN A 69 24.08 11.01 -5.76
N ASP A 70 22.86 11.04 -5.24
CA ASP A 70 22.16 12.19 -4.66
C ASP A 70 21.72 13.35 -5.58
N GLU A 71 20.53 13.84 -5.23
CA GLU A 71 19.86 15.06 -5.70
C GLU A 71 19.20 15.01 -7.08
N ILE A 72 17.94 14.52 -7.08
CA ILE A 72 16.91 14.96 -8.04
C ILE A 72 17.26 14.61 -9.49
N ALA A 73 17.28 13.31 -9.84
CA ALA A 73 17.23 12.89 -11.24
C ALA A 73 15.80 13.03 -11.82
N ALA A 74 15.15 14.17 -11.54
CA ALA A 74 14.05 14.62 -12.37
C ALA A 74 14.70 15.15 -13.65
N TYR A 75 14.34 14.54 -14.77
CA TYR A 75 14.74 14.93 -16.13
C TYR A 75 16.17 14.54 -16.49
N PHE A 76 16.37 13.26 -16.83
CA PHE A 76 17.34 12.93 -17.89
C PHE A 76 17.08 13.90 -19.05
N SER A 77 18.10 14.68 -19.40
CA SER A 77 18.02 15.66 -20.47
C SER A 77 17.49 14.96 -21.72
N VAL A 78 16.49 15.55 -22.37
CA VAL A 78 15.67 15.00 -23.47
C VAL A 78 16.49 14.59 -24.72
N GLU A 79 17.81 14.76 -24.66
CA GLU A 79 18.74 14.50 -25.74
C GLU A 79 19.69 13.36 -25.33
N GLU A 80 19.28 12.14 -25.65
CA GLU A 80 20.12 10.99 -26.05
C GLU A 80 20.36 9.82 -25.08
N ASP A 81 19.91 9.79 -23.82
CA ASP A 81 20.20 8.65 -22.94
C ASP A 81 19.17 7.53 -23.07
N LYS A 82 19.36 6.71 -24.11
CA LYS A 82 18.70 5.41 -24.25
C LYS A 82 19.20 4.46 -23.17
N MET A 83 18.28 3.67 -22.61
CA MET A 83 18.61 2.57 -21.69
C MET A 83 19.63 1.59 -22.28
N GLU A 84 19.68 1.44 -23.62
CA GLU A 84 20.70 0.65 -24.34
C GLU A 84 22.15 1.05 -24.04
N LYS A 85 22.41 2.31 -23.68
CA LYS A 85 23.76 2.79 -23.35
C LYS A 85 24.24 2.31 -21.99
N HIS A 86 23.31 1.93 -21.12
CA HIS A 86 23.55 1.55 -19.72
C HIS A 86 23.49 0.03 -19.51
N LEU A 87 23.76 -0.76 -20.56
CA LEU A 87 23.77 -2.22 -20.47
C LEU A 87 24.80 -2.70 -19.42
N GLY A 88 24.35 -3.51 -18.48
CA GLY A 88 25.14 -4.03 -17.37
C GLY A 88 25.10 -3.18 -16.10
N GLU A 89 24.46 -2.02 -16.12
CA GLU A 89 24.19 -1.20 -14.93
C GLU A 89 22.88 -1.65 -14.25
N GLU A 90 22.72 -1.30 -12.97
CA GLU A 90 21.49 -1.55 -12.22
C GLU A 90 20.57 -0.32 -12.29
N LEU A 91 19.28 -0.56 -12.51
CA LEU A 91 18.24 0.46 -12.57
C LEU A 91 17.25 0.23 -11.43
N ALA A 92 17.07 1.25 -10.59
CA ALA A 92 16.02 1.30 -9.57
C ALA A 92 14.76 1.91 -10.19
N ILE A 93 13.67 1.15 -10.19
CA ILE A 93 12.36 1.58 -10.70
C ILE A 93 11.42 1.72 -9.53
N ASN A 94 10.76 2.86 -9.42
CA ASN A 94 9.77 3.14 -8.40
C ASN A 94 8.38 3.22 -9.06
N PHE A 95 7.48 2.35 -8.63
CA PHE A 95 6.06 2.37 -8.99
C PHE A 95 5.29 3.04 -7.86
N GLU A 96 4.82 4.27 -8.07
CA GLU A 96 4.00 5.01 -7.13
C GLU A 96 2.52 4.85 -7.51
N VAL A 97 1.86 3.91 -6.85
CA VAL A 97 0.42 3.69 -7.00
C VAL A 97 -0.33 4.66 -6.09
N ARG A 98 -0.92 5.70 -6.68
CA ARG A 98 -1.52 6.80 -5.93
C ARG A 98 -2.93 6.47 -5.46
N GLN A 99 -3.87 6.37 -6.39
CA GLN A 99 -5.28 6.22 -6.09
C GLN A 99 -6.03 5.63 -7.27
N ALA A 100 -7.17 5.01 -7.01
CA ALA A 100 -8.15 4.74 -8.04
C ALA A 100 -9.36 5.64 -7.84
N THR A 101 -10.06 5.92 -8.92
CA THR A 101 -11.26 6.76 -8.93
C THR A 101 -12.39 6.06 -9.67
N SER A 102 -13.62 6.42 -9.33
CA SER A 102 -14.85 5.95 -9.98
C SER A 102 -15.06 4.43 -9.96
N LEU A 103 -14.49 3.73 -8.97
CA LEU A 103 -14.71 2.30 -8.81
C LEU A 103 -16.14 1.96 -8.33
N PRO A 104 -16.70 0.79 -8.66
CA PRO A 104 -18.03 0.40 -8.21
C PRO A 104 -18.09 0.20 -6.68
N GLU A 105 -18.79 1.09 -5.99
CA GLU A 105 -18.92 1.14 -4.52
C GLU A 105 -19.21 -0.23 -3.89
N HIS A 106 -20.21 -0.94 -4.40
CA HIS A 106 -20.65 -2.25 -3.89
C HIS A 106 -19.63 -3.38 -4.03
N LEU A 107 -18.51 -3.15 -4.73
CA LEU A 107 -17.50 -4.15 -5.01
C LEU A 107 -16.13 -3.77 -4.44
N CYS A 108 -15.99 -2.64 -3.75
CA CYS A 108 -14.70 -2.05 -3.41
C CYS A 108 -14.36 -2.07 -1.91
N SER A 109 -14.54 -3.21 -1.26
CA SER A 109 -14.00 -3.45 0.09
C SER A 109 -12.60 -4.06 0.01
N GLU A 110 -11.67 -3.63 0.86
CA GLU A 110 -10.30 -4.15 0.92
C GLU A 110 -9.53 -4.10 -0.42
N ALA A 111 -9.73 -3.03 -1.20
CA ALA A 111 -9.18 -2.92 -2.55
C ALA A 111 -7.63 -2.83 -2.55
N PHE A 112 -6.98 -3.54 -3.48
CA PHE A 112 -5.55 -3.48 -3.71
C PHE A 112 -5.21 -3.64 -5.19
N VAL A 113 -4.01 -3.20 -5.58
CA VAL A 113 -3.48 -3.33 -6.93
C VAL A 113 -2.39 -4.38 -6.94
N SER A 114 -2.41 -5.26 -7.93
CA SER A 114 -1.41 -6.30 -8.15
C SER A 114 -0.87 -6.21 -9.57
N PHE A 115 0.44 -6.38 -9.74
CA PHE A 115 1.07 -6.40 -11.05
C PHE A 115 2.35 -7.22 -11.05
N SER A 116 2.67 -7.83 -12.19
CA SER A 116 3.94 -8.54 -12.40
C SER A 116 4.85 -7.69 -13.29
N PHE A 117 6.13 -7.65 -12.93
CA PHE A 117 7.12 -6.86 -13.66
C PHE A 117 8.28 -7.73 -14.15
N PHE A 118 8.49 -7.72 -15.47
CA PHE A 118 9.59 -8.40 -16.16
C PHE A 118 9.75 -9.90 -15.80
N VAL A 119 10.73 -10.28 -14.98
CA VAL A 119 11.04 -11.69 -14.62
C VAL A 119 10.62 -12.02 -13.17
N GLY A 120 9.91 -11.11 -12.49
CA GLY A 120 9.42 -11.38 -11.14
C GLY A 120 8.38 -12.50 -11.11
N GLU A 121 8.70 -13.63 -10.46
CA GLU A 121 7.72 -14.71 -10.21
C GLU A 121 6.67 -14.29 -9.18
N ILE A 122 7.00 -13.37 -8.28
CA ILE A 122 6.12 -12.85 -7.26
C ILE A 122 5.49 -11.54 -7.76
N PRO A 123 4.15 -11.45 -7.84
CA PRO A 123 3.49 -10.20 -8.20
C PRO A 123 3.70 -9.17 -7.08
N LEU A 124 3.94 -7.94 -7.50
CA LEU A 124 4.02 -6.77 -6.63
C LEU A 124 2.59 -6.38 -6.25
N VAL A 125 2.37 -6.06 -4.98
CA VAL A 125 1.03 -5.83 -4.43
C VAL A 125 1.05 -4.62 -3.51
N THR A 126 0.08 -3.72 -3.67
CA THR A 126 -0.12 -2.61 -2.73
C THR A 126 -0.79 -3.06 -1.44
N PRO A 127 -0.61 -2.33 -0.32
CA PRO A 127 -1.41 -2.57 0.88
C PRO A 127 -2.90 -2.51 0.59
N ARG A 128 -3.70 -3.29 1.33
CA ARG A 128 -5.15 -3.27 1.18
C ARG A 128 -5.74 -1.98 1.75
N TYR A 129 -6.67 -1.40 1.01
CA TYR A 129 -7.44 -0.26 1.47
C TYR A 129 -8.65 -0.78 2.26
N HIS A 130 -8.55 -0.75 3.59
CA HIS A 130 -9.50 -1.42 4.50
C HIS A 130 -10.93 -0.86 4.44
N THR A 131 -11.12 0.37 3.98
CA THR A 131 -12.42 1.03 3.92
C THR A 131 -13.10 0.79 2.57
N SER A 132 -14.41 0.51 2.56
CA SER A 132 -15.17 0.49 1.32
C SER A 132 -15.21 1.91 0.73
N SER A 133 -14.66 2.10 -0.47
CA SER A 133 -14.62 3.42 -1.12
C SER A 133 -14.58 3.28 -2.63
N THR A 134 -15.33 4.16 -3.29
CA THR A 134 -15.29 4.39 -4.74
C THR A 134 -13.96 5.00 -5.21
N ASN A 135 -13.23 5.64 -4.29
CA ASN A 135 -11.95 6.30 -4.57
C ASN A 135 -10.88 5.90 -3.54
N PRO A 136 -10.39 4.65 -3.57
CA PRO A 136 -9.34 4.21 -2.65
C PRO A 136 -8.03 4.92 -2.96
N ARG A 137 -7.33 5.35 -1.90
CA ARG A 137 -6.04 6.03 -1.98
C ARG A 137 -4.99 5.19 -1.28
N TRP A 138 -4.00 4.71 -2.03
CA TRP A 138 -2.89 3.90 -1.51
C TRP A 138 -1.66 4.74 -1.21
N MET A 139 -1.30 5.67 -2.10
CA MET A 139 -0.08 6.49 -2.00
C MET A 139 1.15 5.64 -1.66
N GLN A 140 1.26 4.48 -2.32
CA GLN A 140 2.29 3.50 -2.05
C GLN A 140 3.35 3.53 -3.15
N THR A 141 4.62 3.65 -2.74
CA THR A 141 5.76 3.45 -3.63
C THR A 141 6.30 2.04 -3.48
N ILE A 142 6.43 1.31 -4.58
CA ILE A 142 7.05 -0.01 -4.64
C ILE A 142 8.31 0.13 -5.49
N SER A 143 9.47 -0.17 -4.92
CA SER A 143 10.77 -0.05 -5.58
C SER A 143 11.31 -1.41 -6.00
N VAL A 144 11.80 -1.52 -7.23
CA VAL A 144 12.40 -2.74 -7.78
C VAL A 144 13.71 -2.37 -8.44
N THR A 145 14.79 -3.08 -8.09
CA THR A 145 16.09 -2.94 -8.76
C THR A 145 16.24 -4.03 -9.81
N GLN A 146 16.56 -3.65 -11.04
CA GLN A 146 16.72 -4.57 -12.17
C GLN A 146 18.01 -4.27 -12.93
N LEU A 147 18.77 -5.32 -13.24
CA LEU A 147 19.93 -5.21 -14.13
C LEU A 147 19.48 -4.91 -15.56
N ILE A 148 20.05 -3.88 -16.16
CA ILE A 148 19.80 -3.50 -17.56
C ILE A 148 20.48 -4.52 -18.48
N ASN A 149 19.67 -5.37 -19.10
CA ASN A 149 20.10 -6.31 -20.12
C ASN A 149 19.31 -6.08 -21.43
N SER A 150 19.71 -6.72 -22.52
CA SER A 150 19.04 -6.54 -23.82
C SER A 150 17.57 -6.99 -23.82
N ASP A 151 17.25 -8.03 -23.04
CA ASP A 151 15.88 -8.53 -22.92
C ASP A 151 14.99 -7.56 -22.14
N PHE A 152 15.56 -6.88 -21.14
CA PHE A 152 14.90 -5.87 -20.32
C PHE A 152 14.61 -4.60 -21.12
N VAL A 153 15.60 -4.13 -21.90
CA VAL A 153 15.39 -3.00 -22.82
C VAL A 153 14.30 -3.32 -23.85
N ARG A 154 14.29 -4.54 -24.41
CA ARG A 154 13.23 -4.99 -25.31
C ARG A 154 11.87 -5.07 -24.60
N TYR A 155 11.84 -5.57 -23.36
CA TYR A 155 10.63 -5.61 -22.56
C TYR A 155 10.06 -4.21 -22.35
N CYS A 156 10.87 -3.23 -21.94
CA CYS A 156 10.42 -1.85 -21.77
C CYS A 156 9.92 -1.23 -23.09
N SER A 157 10.56 -1.49 -24.23
CA SER A 157 10.15 -0.91 -25.52
C SER A 157 8.91 -1.56 -26.16
N GLU A 158 8.69 -2.85 -25.96
CA GLU A 158 7.63 -3.61 -26.66
C GLU A 158 6.45 -4.00 -25.77
N SER A 159 6.62 -4.00 -24.45
CA SER A 159 5.62 -4.54 -23.52
C SER A 159 4.82 -3.45 -22.80
N ALA A 160 3.70 -3.87 -22.23
CA ALA A 160 2.86 -3.06 -21.36
C ALA A 160 2.80 -3.70 -19.97
N LEU A 161 2.75 -2.86 -18.94
CA LEU A 161 2.47 -3.26 -17.59
C LEU A 161 0.98 -3.51 -17.42
N GLU A 162 0.64 -4.71 -16.95
CA GLU A 162 -0.72 -5.11 -16.61
C GLU A 162 -0.98 -4.83 -15.12
N LEU A 163 -1.93 -3.96 -14.85
CA LEU A 163 -2.32 -3.53 -13.50
C LEU A 163 -3.68 -4.14 -13.16
N GLU A 164 -3.69 -5.13 -12.28
CA GLU A 164 -4.89 -5.79 -11.82
C GLU A 164 -5.42 -5.14 -10.55
N VAL A 165 -6.69 -4.74 -10.57
CA VAL A 165 -7.36 -4.19 -9.39
C VAL A 165 -8.26 -5.24 -8.78
N TRP A 166 -7.95 -5.60 -7.54
CA TRP A 166 -8.64 -6.63 -6.77
C TRP A 166 -9.39 -5.99 -5.62
N ALA A 167 -10.58 -6.52 -5.31
CA ALA A 167 -11.34 -6.10 -4.15
C ALA A 167 -12.32 -7.19 -3.73
N THR A 168 -12.75 -7.15 -2.47
CA THR A 168 -13.81 -8.00 -1.96
C THR A 168 -15.17 -7.34 -2.20
N PRO A 169 -16.15 -8.08 -2.76
CA PRO A 169 -17.50 -7.57 -2.89
C PRO A 169 -18.10 -7.26 -1.52
N GLU A 170 -18.64 -6.05 -1.37
CA GLU A 170 -19.26 -5.66 -0.11
C GLU A 170 -20.47 -6.56 0.15
N LYS A 171 -20.59 -7.09 1.37
CA LYS A 171 -21.82 -7.78 1.76
C LYS A 171 -22.92 -6.74 1.75
N LYS A 172 -23.89 -6.90 0.84
CA LYS A 172 -25.20 -6.26 1.05
C LYS A 172 -25.60 -6.53 2.51
N PRO A 173 -25.95 -5.52 3.31
CA PRO A 173 -26.59 -5.78 4.58
C PRO A 173 -27.77 -6.70 4.24
N ALA A 174 -27.84 -7.85 4.91
CA ALA A 174 -28.94 -8.77 4.71
C ALA A 174 -30.22 -7.94 4.83
N PHE A 175 -31.10 -8.05 3.83
CA PHE A 175 -32.41 -7.43 3.92
C PHE A 175 -33.08 -8.04 5.15
N ASP A 176 -33.16 -7.29 6.25
CA ASP A 176 -33.92 -7.69 7.42
C ASP A 176 -35.40 -7.66 7.03
N PRO A 177 -36.09 -8.81 6.92
CA PRO A 177 -37.51 -8.82 6.55
C PRO A 177 -38.42 -8.19 7.63
N ASN A 178 -37.84 -7.77 8.76
CA ASN A 178 -38.52 -7.07 9.85
C ASN A 178 -38.27 -5.54 9.87
N ALA A 179 -37.43 -5.00 8.98
CA ALA A 179 -37.32 -3.56 8.80
C ALA A 179 -38.42 -3.09 7.83
N SER A 180 -39.63 -2.88 8.35
CA SER A 180 -40.76 -2.37 7.59
C SER A 180 -40.60 -0.88 7.27
N SER A 181 -39.87 -0.54 6.21
CA SER A 181 -40.06 0.73 5.51
C SER A 181 -41.03 0.48 4.35
N ILE A 182 -42.32 0.63 4.65
CA ILE A 182 -43.38 0.66 3.65
C ILE A 182 -43.22 1.95 2.85
N ALA A 183 -42.55 1.89 1.69
CA ALA A 183 -42.76 2.85 0.63
C ALA A 183 -43.97 2.39 -0.19
N SER A 184 -45.15 2.93 0.15
CA SER A 184 -46.40 2.70 -0.58
C SER A 184 -46.28 3.23 -2.01
N ILE A 185 -46.07 2.34 -2.98
CA ILE A 185 -46.17 2.68 -4.41
C ILE A 185 -47.67 2.69 -4.77
N SER A 186 -48.30 3.87 -4.68
CA SER A 186 -49.60 4.12 -5.28
C SER A 186 -49.42 4.38 -6.78
N ALA A 187 -49.77 3.39 -7.59
CA ALA A 187 -49.89 3.55 -9.03
C ALA A 187 -51.12 4.40 -9.38
N GLN A 188 -50.91 5.63 -9.83
CA GLN A 188 -51.81 6.32 -10.77
C GLN A 188 -51.00 7.18 -11.74
N GLY A 189 -51.23 6.98 -13.03
CA GLY A 189 -50.49 7.62 -14.11
C GLY A 189 -50.82 9.10 -14.30
N GLY A 190 -49.93 9.80 -15.02
CA GLY A 190 -50.19 11.13 -15.54
C GLY A 190 -48.94 11.95 -15.80
N SER A 191 -48.60 12.06 -17.09
CA SER A 191 -48.02 13.22 -17.80
C SER A 191 -46.72 13.88 -17.33
N LEU A 192 -45.80 14.00 -18.30
CA LEU A 192 -44.70 14.97 -18.36
C LEU A 192 -45.22 16.41 -18.16
N GLU A 193 -44.53 17.19 -17.32
CA GLU A 193 -43.89 18.48 -17.63
C GLU A 193 -43.46 19.20 -16.33
N GLY A 194 -42.33 19.91 -16.37
CA GLY A 194 -42.04 21.01 -15.44
C GLY A 194 -40.95 20.75 -14.39
N PHE A 195 -39.70 20.96 -14.79
CA PHE A 195 -38.61 21.32 -13.87
C PHE A 195 -38.88 22.69 -13.23
N THR A 196 -38.83 22.78 -11.90
CA THR A 196 -38.55 24.03 -11.18
C THR A 196 -37.63 23.76 -10.00
N LEU A 197 -36.43 24.37 -10.06
CA LEU A 197 -35.48 24.50 -8.97
C LEU A 197 -36.10 25.35 -7.85
N VAL A 198 -36.20 24.80 -6.66
CA VAL A 198 -36.34 25.59 -5.43
C VAL A 198 -35.16 25.20 -4.54
N GLY A 199 -34.24 26.15 -4.39
CA GLY A 199 -33.15 26.05 -3.45
C GLY A 199 -33.70 26.14 -2.04
N GLU A 200 -33.27 25.23 -1.17
CA GLU A 200 -33.50 25.34 0.25
C GLU A 200 -32.16 25.41 0.97
N ARG A 201 -32.10 26.45 1.80
CA ARG A 201 -30.97 26.97 2.56
C ARG A 201 -30.76 26.06 3.76
N ILE A 202 -29.61 25.41 3.85
CA ILE A 202 -29.21 24.71 5.07
C ILE A 202 -28.57 25.75 5.98
N GLU A 203 -29.24 25.99 7.12
CA GLU A 203 -28.73 26.78 8.23
C GLU A 203 -27.74 25.92 9.04
N ASP A 204 -26.59 26.52 9.34
CA ASP A 204 -25.55 25.94 10.20
C ASP A 204 -26.10 25.70 11.61
N ASP A 205 -26.21 24.44 12.03
CA ASP A 205 -26.39 24.09 13.44
C ASP A 205 -25.16 23.35 13.94
N ALA A 206 -24.37 24.07 14.73
CA ALA A 206 -23.19 23.58 15.44
C ALA A 206 -23.65 22.74 16.65
N GLY A 207 -24.00 21.48 16.38
CA GLY A 207 -24.22 20.45 17.38
C GLY A 207 -22.93 19.68 17.65
N SER A 208 -22.41 19.82 18.87
CA SER A 208 -21.29 19.05 19.44
C SER A 208 -21.50 17.54 19.30
N VAL A 209 -20.69 16.89 18.47
CA VAL A 209 -20.60 15.44 18.35
C VAL A 209 -19.77 14.92 19.53
N GLU A 210 -20.42 14.19 20.43
CA GLU A 210 -19.73 13.31 21.37
C GLU A 210 -19.05 12.20 20.54
N GLN A 211 -17.73 12.05 20.71
CA GLN A 211 -16.97 10.95 20.14
C GLN A 211 -17.40 9.65 20.81
N ASP A 212 -18.32 8.94 20.17
CA ASP A 212 -18.50 7.51 20.42
C ASP A 212 -17.36 6.76 19.73
N ASP A 213 -16.40 6.32 20.53
CA ASP A 213 -15.32 5.40 20.18
C ASP A 213 -15.89 4.02 19.82
N LEU A 214 -16.34 3.88 18.57
CA LEU A 214 -16.68 2.61 17.95
C LEU A 214 -15.44 2.04 17.28
N THR A 215 -14.51 1.55 18.11
CA THR A 215 -13.53 0.55 17.69
C THR A 215 -14.30 -0.71 17.27
N LEU A 216 -14.57 -0.85 15.96
CA LEU A 216 -15.16 -2.04 15.38
C LEU A 216 -14.15 -3.19 15.47
N ASP A 217 -14.30 -4.02 16.51
CA ASP A 217 -13.58 -5.27 16.67
C ASP A 217 -13.90 -6.24 15.51
N LEU A 218 -13.01 -6.27 14.51
CA LEU A 218 -12.92 -7.34 13.54
C LEU A 218 -12.80 -8.69 14.29
N PRO A 219 -13.61 -9.71 13.95
CA PRO A 219 -13.64 -10.99 14.65
C PRO A 219 -12.23 -11.61 14.66
N GLU A 220 -11.75 -12.01 15.84
CA GLU A 220 -10.39 -12.51 16.07
C GLU A 220 -9.98 -13.62 15.09
N GLU A 221 -10.95 -14.42 14.65
CA GLU A 221 -10.74 -15.51 13.69
C GLU A 221 -10.28 -15.03 12.30
N GLN A 222 -10.66 -13.83 11.86
CA GLN A 222 -10.17 -13.25 10.60
C GLN A 222 -8.76 -12.68 10.77
N LYS A 223 -8.49 -11.99 11.89
CA LYS A 223 -7.15 -11.51 12.22
C LYS A 223 -6.16 -12.67 12.31
N GLU A 224 -6.54 -13.80 12.92
CA GLU A 224 -5.70 -14.99 12.99
C GLU A 224 -5.44 -15.65 11.62
N LYS A 225 -6.42 -15.64 10.71
CA LYS A 225 -6.24 -16.14 9.33
C LYS A 225 -5.28 -15.27 8.54
N GLU A 226 -5.36 -13.95 8.70
CA GLU A 226 -4.41 -13.03 8.05
C GLU A 226 -3.01 -13.12 8.66
N ILE A 227 -2.91 -13.17 9.99
CA ILE A 227 -1.64 -13.35 10.69
C ILE A 227 -0.99 -14.68 10.30
N SER A 228 -1.77 -15.77 10.19
CA SER A 228 -1.24 -17.08 9.78
C SER A 228 -0.82 -17.12 8.30
N PHE A 229 -1.56 -16.43 7.42
CA PHE A 229 -1.18 -16.26 6.02
C PHE A 229 0.15 -15.50 5.89
N TRP A 230 0.28 -14.36 6.56
CA TRP A 230 1.49 -13.54 6.53
C TRP A 230 2.67 -14.24 7.21
N LYS A 231 2.47 -14.97 8.32
CA LYS A 231 3.52 -15.80 8.93
C LYS A 231 4.04 -16.88 7.99
N ARG A 232 3.16 -17.55 7.24
CA ARG A 232 3.57 -18.56 6.25
C ARG A 232 4.34 -17.92 5.10
N ARG A 233 3.94 -16.73 4.66
CA ARG A 233 4.63 -15.98 3.59
C ARG A 233 6.00 -15.50 4.05
N VAL A 234 6.11 -14.95 5.27
CA VAL A 234 7.39 -14.54 5.86
C VAL A 234 8.32 -15.75 5.99
N GLY A 235 7.84 -16.89 6.50
CA GLY A 235 8.65 -18.10 6.59
C GLY A 235 9.13 -18.62 5.22
N ALA A 236 8.30 -18.53 4.17
CA ALA A 236 8.72 -18.90 2.82
C ALA A 236 9.80 -17.95 2.26
N LEU A 237 9.69 -16.66 2.54
CA LEU A 237 10.70 -15.67 2.14
C LEU A 237 12.01 -15.84 2.93
N GLU A 238 11.94 -16.19 4.22
CA GLU A 238 13.11 -16.51 5.04
C GLU A 238 13.83 -17.77 4.54
N GLU A 239 13.11 -18.83 4.16
CA GLU A 239 13.70 -20.04 3.57
C GLU A 239 14.35 -19.75 2.20
N GLU A 240 13.72 -18.89 1.40
CA GLU A 240 14.27 -18.48 0.11
C GLU A 240 15.53 -17.60 0.28
N LEU A 241 15.55 -16.74 1.30
CA LEU A 241 16.73 -15.95 1.67
C LEU A 241 17.88 -16.85 2.14
N GLU A 242 17.61 -17.84 3.00
CA GLU A 242 18.62 -18.80 3.47
C GLU A 242 19.21 -19.61 2.30
N LYS A 243 18.36 -20.03 1.35
CA LYS A 243 18.82 -20.70 0.12
C LYS A 243 19.73 -19.80 -0.72
N LYS A 244 19.37 -18.52 -0.88
CA LYS A 244 20.18 -17.54 -1.62
C LYS A 244 21.49 -17.23 -0.90
N GLU A 245 21.51 -17.20 0.43
CA GLU A 245 22.74 -17.05 1.23
C GLU A 245 23.68 -18.24 1.02
N VAL A 246 23.17 -19.47 1.06
CA VAL A 246 23.97 -20.68 0.78
C VAL A 246 24.53 -20.66 -0.65
N ASP A 247 23.73 -20.27 -1.64
CA ASP A 247 24.19 -20.12 -3.03
C ASP A 247 25.26 -19.02 -3.17
N TYR A 248 25.12 -17.91 -2.43
CA TYR A 248 26.10 -16.83 -2.39
C TYR A 248 27.42 -17.26 -1.73
N GLU A 249 27.36 -18.00 -0.61
CA GLU A 249 28.55 -18.58 0.02
C GLU A 249 29.25 -19.60 -0.90
N ALA A 250 28.48 -20.43 -1.61
CA ALA A 250 29.00 -21.37 -2.59
C ALA A 250 29.74 -20.63 -3.73
N LEU A 251 29.16 -19.56 -4.26
CA LEU A 251 29.78 -18.68 -5.26
C LEU A 251 31.04 -18.00 -4.72
N GLN A 252 31.03 -17.50 -3.49
CA GLN A 252 32.22 -16.93 -2.84
C GLN A 252 33.33 -17.97 -2.68
N SER A 253 33.01 -19.22 -2.34
CA SER A 253 33.99 -20.30 -2.19
C SER A 253 34.62 -20.69 -3.54
N LEU A 254 33.82 -20.71 -4.61
CA LEU A 254 34.26 -20.92 -5.98
C LEU A 254 35.14 -19.77 -6.47
N ALA A 255 34.76 -18.52 -6.19
CA ALA A 255 35.55 -17.33 -6.52
C ALA A 255 36.90 -17.33 -5.77
N LYS A 256 36.90 -17.61 -4.45
CA LYS A 256 38.13 -17.77 -3.65
C LYS A 256 39.01 -18.91 -4.19
N GLY A 257 38.40 -20.01 -4.63
CA GLY A 257 39.09 -21.14 -5.24
C GLY A 257 39.70 -20.81 -6.62
N ALA A 258 38.99 -20.04 -7.43
CA ALA A 258 39.47 -19.58 -8.75
C ALA A 258 40.62 -18.56 -8.61
N ILE A 259 40.50 -17.61 -7.69
CA ILE A 259 41.55 -16.64 -7.37
C ILE A 259 42.83 -17.36 -6.89
N ARG A 260 42.70 -18.41 -6.07
CA ARG A 260 43.83 -19.23 -5.59
C ARG A 260 44.52 -20.03 -6.68
N ARG A 261 43.83 -20.34 -7.79
CA ARG A 261 44.41 -21.07 -8.93
C ARG A 261 45.08 -20.15 -9.96
N LEU A 262 44.73 -18.86 -9.97
CA LEU A 262 45.13 -17.93 -11.04
C LEU A 262 46.31 -16.99 -10.68
N CYS A 263 46.75 -16.90 -9.42
CA CYS A 263 47.81 -15.95 -9.03
C CYS A 263 48.73 -16.46 -7.90
N PRO A 264 50.07 -16.45 -8.05
CA PRO A 264 51.02 -16.63 -6.95
C PRO A 264 51.09 -15.37 -6.07
N GLU A 265 50.86 -15.59 -4.77
CA GLU A 265 50.99 -14.83 -3.51
C GLU A 265 51.46 -13.35 -3.41
N ALA A 266 51.91 -12.65 -4.46
CA ALA A 266 52.51 -11.32 -4.34
C ALA A 266 51.58 -10.12 -4.65
N LYS A 267 50.30 -10.33 -4.98
CA LYS A 267 49.34 -9.23 -5.28
C LYS A 267 48.03 -9.26 -4.47
N VAL A 268 47.93 -10.16 -3.47
CA VAL A 268 46.69 -10.37 -2.70
C VAL A 268 46.53 -9.38 -1.54
N GLU A 269 47.61 -8.87 -0.96
CA GLU A 269 47.53 -7.96 0.19
C GLU A 269 46.80 -6.66 -0.13
N THR A 270 47.11 -6.03 -1.28
CA THR A 270 46.48 -4.75 -1.65
C THR A 270 44.99 -4.85 -1.97
N GLY A 271 44.52 -5.97 -2.52
CA GLY A 271 43.11 -6.17 -2.85
C GLY A 271 42.25 -6.52 -1.64
N VAL A 272 42.77 -7.35 -0.74
CA VAL A 272 42.06 -7.71 0.51
C VAL A 272 41.98 -6.52 1.46
N ASP A 273 42.99 -5.65 1.49
CA ASP A 273 42.99 -4.46 2.32
C ASP A 273 41.96 -3.42 1.86
N HIS A 274 41.77 -3.23 0.55
CA HIS A 274 40.71 -2.35 0.03
C HIS A 274 39.30 -2.86 0.36
N VAL A 275 39.07 -4.18 0.27
CA VAL A 275 37.78 -4.79 0.61
C VAL A 275 37.51 -4.69 2.12
N LYS A 276 38.52 -4.91 2.97
CA LYS A 276 38.40 -4.71 4.42
C LYS A 276 38.13 -3.25 4.77
N GLN A 277 38.80 -2.31 4.10
CA GLN A 277 38.60 -0.88 4.32
C GLN A 277 37.19 -0.43 3.92
N ALA A 278 36.64 -0.98 2.83
CA ALA A 278 35.25 -0.71 2.42
C ALA A 278 34.22 -1.28 3.42
N LEU A 279 34.45 -2.51 3.91
CA LEU A 279 33.62 -3.13 4.95
C LEU A 279 33.64 -2.34 6.27
N ASP A 280 34.82 -1.92 6.72
CA ASP A 280 34.94 -1.07 7.92
C ASP A 280 34.27 0.30 7.75
N LEU A 281 34.27 0.86 6.54
CA LEU A 281 33.57 2.10 6.24
C LEU A 281 32.05 1.93 6.29
N SER A 282 31.54 0.82 5.73
CA SER A 282 30.11 0.49 5.78
C SER A 282 29.61 0.21 7.21
N ALA A 283 30.41 -0.48 8.03
CA ALA A 283 30.09 -0.74 9.42
C ALA A 283 30.01 0.54 10.27
N LYS A 284 30.89 1.51 10.02
CA LYS A 284 30.83 2.83 10.68
C LYS A 284 29.58 3.61 10.29
N ARG A 285 29.20 3.59 9.01
CA ARG A 285 28.04 4.31 8.50
C ARG A 285 26.72 3.73 9.03
N LEU A 286 26.65 2.41 9.18
CA LEU A 286 25.54 1.73 9.85
C LEU A 286 25.42 2.15 11.32
N HIS A 287 26.53 2.18 12.05
CA HIS A 287 26.51 2.59 13.45
C HIS A 287 26.08 4.07 13.62
N GLU A 288 26.49 4.93 12.70
CA GLU A 288 26.09 6.34 12.69
C GLU A 288 24.58 6.50 12.46
N LEU A 289 24.03 5.78 11.48
CA LEU A 289 22.58 5.73 11.22
C LEU A 289 21.78 5.14 12.40
N GLU A 290 22.29 4.10 13.06
CA GLU A 290 21.67 3.54 14.26
C GLU A 290 21.62 4.58 15.38
N THR A 291 22.71 5.33 15.59
CA THR A 291 22.76 6.37 16.63
C THR A 291 21.84 7.55 16.31
N GLU A 292 21.69 7.89 15.03
CA GLU A 292 20.77 8.94 14.58
C GLU A 292 19.30 8.51 14.74
N THR A 293 19.00 7.26 14.41
CA THR A 293 17.67 6.65 14.65
C THR A 293 17.33 6.61 16.13
N GLN A 294 18.31 6.32 16.98
CA GLN A 294 18.13 6.29 18.43
C GLN A 294 17.88 7.69 19.00
N ARG A 295 18.60 8.71 18.50
CA ARG A 295 18.34 10.11 18.85
C ARG A 295 16.95 10.57 18.40
N PHE A 296 16.53 10.19 17.21
CA PHE A 296 15.18 10.50 16.72
C PHE A 296 14.10 9.90 17.63
N ARG A 297 14.25 8.64 18.05
CA ARG A 297 13.34 8.01 19.02
C ARG A 297 13.35 8.69 20.39
N GLU A 298 14.52 9.12 20.88
CA GLU A 298 14.61 9.86 22.14
C GLU A 298 13.90 11.23 22.03
N THR A 299 14.07 11.95 20.92
CA THR A 299 13.36 13.23 20.70
C THR A 299 11.85 13.06 20.52
N GLU A 300 11.40 11.97 19.91
CA GLU A 300 9.96 11.65 19.81
C GLU A 300 9.37 11.28 21.18
N LEU A 301 10.12 10.53 22.00
CA LEU A 301 9.69 10.20 23.37
C LEU A 301 9.68 11.44 24.28
N GLU A 302 10.63 12.36 24.13
CA GLU A 302 10.63 13.64 24.85
C GLU A 302 9.48 14.55 24.39
N GLY A 303 9.18 14.58 23.08
CA GLY A 303 8.02 15.29 22.52
C GLY A 303 6.70 14.73 23.05
N ALA A 304 6.52 13.41 23.00
CA ALA A 304 5.33 12.74 23.55
C ALA A 304 5.18 12.93 25.07
N ALA A 305 6.29 13.00 25.82
CA ALA A 305 6.26 13.29 27.25
C ALA A 305 5.87 14.75 27.56
N ALA A 306 6.31 15.71 26.73
CA ALA A 306 5.93 17.11 26.84
C ALA A 306 4.43 17.31 26.56
N ASP A 307 3.91 16.67 25.51
CA ASP A 307 2.49 16.71 25.16
C ASP A 307 1.61 16.07 26.26
N ALA A 308 2.08 15.00 26.88
CA ALA A 308 1.40 14.38 28.03
C ALA A 308 1.39 15.27 29.29
N GLN A 309 2.48 16.01 29.54
CA GLN A 309 2.52 16.98 30.64
C GLN A 309 1.58 18.16 30.39
N GLU A 310 1.52 18.68 29.15
CA GLU A 310 0.61 19.76 28.79
C GLU A 310 -0.86 19.31 28.90
N ALA A 311 -1.19 18.10 28.44
CA ALA A 311 -2.52 17.51 28.62
C ALA A 311 -2.91 17.40 30.11
N SER A 312 -1.99 16.94 30.97
CA SER A 312 -2.24 16.84 32.42
C SER A 312 -2.45 18.22 33.09
N ALA A 313 -1.75 19.26 32.62
CA ALA A 313 -1.90 20.61 33.13
C ALA A 313 -3.23 21.25 32.68
N GLN A 314 -3.65 20.99 31.44
CA GLN A 314 -4.94 21.42 30.93
C GLN A 314 -6.11 20.73 31.67
N GLU A 315 -5.98 19.43 31.97
CA GLU A 315 -6.97 18.69 32.75
C GLU A 315 -7.07 19.17 34.22
N ALA A 316 -5.93 19.46 34.85
CA ALA A 316 -5.89 20.05 36.19
C ALA A 316 -6.54 21.45 36.23
N SER A 317 -6.32 22.26 35.20
CA SER A 317 -6.95 23.59 35.04
C SER A 317 -8.47 23.48 34.83
N ALA A 318 -8.92 22.51 34.02
CA ALA A 318 -10.35 22.22 33.83
C ALA A 318 -11.02 21.77 35.14
N ARG A 319 -10.34 20.92 35.93
CA ARG A 319 -10.84 20.46 37.24
C ARG A 319 -10.94 21.59 38.27
N ALA A 320 -10.00 22.55 38.26
CA ALA A 320 -10.05 23.73 39.11
C ALA A 320 -11.21 24.68 38.74
N LYS A 321 -11.49 24.85 37.44
CA LYS A 321 -12.64 25.64 36.96
C LYS A 321 -13.98 24.99 37.35
N LYS A 322 -14.09 23.66 37.26
CA LYS A 322 -15.29 22.92 37.70
C LYS A 322 -15.54 23.04 39.20
N ALA A 323 -14.50 22.98 40.03
CA ALA A 323 -14.61 23.17 41.49
C ALA A 323 -14.97 24.61 41.90
N GLY A 324 -14.61 25.61 41.09
CA GLY A 324 -15.03 27.01 41.29
C GLY A 324 -16.52 27.24 40.98
N SER A 325 -17.03 26.59 39.93
CA SER A 325 -18.44 26.60 39.54
C SER A 325 -19.34 25.99 40.62
N GLU A 326 -18.94 24.84 41.19
CA GLU A 326 -19.72 24.18 42.25
C GLU A 326 -19.77 24.99 43.56
N LYS A 327 -18.69 25.70 43.90
CA LYS A 327 -18.68 26.60 45.07
C LYS A 327 -19.56 27.84 44.87
N SER A 328 -19.66 28.37 43.65
CA SER A 328 -20.58 29.48 43.32
C SER A 328 -22.04 29.03 43.32
N SER A 329 -22.32 27.78 42.92
CA SER A 329 -23.68 27.23 42.96
C SER A 329 -24.12 26.91 44.39
N ALA A 330 -23.22 26.49 45.28
CA ALA A 330 -23.53 26.24 46.70
C ALA A 330 -23.80 27.54 47.49
N ALA A 331 -23.20 28.66 47.10
CA ALA A 331 -23.45 29.96 47.72
C ALA A 331 -24.82 30.57 47.36
N CYS A 332 -25.43 30.15 46.24
CA CYS A 332 -26.73 30.66 45.79
C CYS A 332 -27.94 29.97 46.45
N VAL A 333 -27.72 28.84 47.15
CA VAL A 333 -28.78 28.05 47.81
C VAL A 333 -28.98 28.45 49.30
N LEU A 334 -28.17 29.38 49.83
CA LEU A 334 -28.24 29.85 51.22
C LEU A 334 -28.53 31.35 51.37
N SER A 335 -29.24 31.97 50.42
CA SER A 335 -29.76 33.35 50.54
C SER A 335 -31.26 33.41 50.42
#